data_AF-A0A537ZNY6-F1
#
_entry.id   AF-A0A537ZNY6-F1
#
_cell.length_a   1.000
_cell.length_b   1.000
_cell.length_c   1.000
_cell.angle_alpha   90.00
_cell.angle_beta   90.00
_cell.angle_gamma   90.00
#
_symmetry.space_group_name_H-M   'P 1'
#
loop_
_entity.id
_entity.type
_entity.pdbx_description
1 polymer ?
#
loop_
_entity_poly.entity_id
_entity_poly.type
_entity_poly.pdbx_seq_one_letter_code
_entity_poly.pdbx_strand_id
1 'polypeptide(L)'
;MKHIVDRAADFVLAVERVFGVRPRLLDGSRAVQIDEVKLSLQAGERELCVIRMHGALEEYLAVIEVRGDIEVPLLKAKELLDA
;
A
#
# COMPACT_ATOMS: atom_id res chain seq x y z
N MET A 1 27.53 0.21 -7.42
CA MET A 1 26.73 -0.53 -6.41
C MET A 1 25.28 -0.57 -6.88
N LYS A 2 24.67 -1.75 -7.02
CA LYS A 2 23.22 -1.86 -7.19
C LYS A 2 22.61 -1.71 -5.79
N HIS A 3 21.94 -0.59 -5.51
CA HIS A 3 21.11 -0.47 -4.31
C HIS A 3 19.94 -1.45 -4.46
N ILE A 4 19.87 -2.46 -3.58
CA ILE A 4 18.66 -3.26 -3.44
C ILE A 4 17.68 -2.39 -2.67
N VAL A 5 16.64 -1.92 -3.37
CA VAL A 5 15.53 -1.20 -2.73
C VAL A 5 14.55 -2.25 -2.24
N ASP A 6 14.53 -2.48 -0.93
CA ASP A 6 13.51 -3.31 -0.27
C ASP A 6 12.32 -2.41 0.06
N ARG A 7 11.30 -2.41 -0.80
CA ARG A 7 10.15 -1.52 -0.60
C ARG A 7 9.27 -2.00 0.53
N ALA A 8 9.24 -3.30 0.80
CA ALA A 8 8.46 -3.84 1.90
C ALA A 8 8.97 -3.35 3.27
N ALA A 9 10.29 -3.15 3.41
CA ALA A 9 10.87 -2.55 4.61
C ALA A 9 10.37 -1.12 4.88
N ASP A 10 10.23 -0.31 3.82
CA ASP A 10 9.80 1.09 3.93
C ASP A 10 8.28 1.28 3.83
N PHE A 11 7.55 0.27 3.34
CA PHE A 11 6.13 0.37 3.00
C PHE A 11 5.27 0.82 4.16
N VAL A 12 5.42 0.19 5.33
CA VAL A 12 4.59 0.47 6.51
C VAL A 12 4.81 1.90 7.00
N LEU A 13 6.07 2.36 7.03
CA LEU A 13 6.44 3.71 7.44
C LEU A 13 5.98 4.76 6.43
N ALA A 14 6.03 4.43 5.13
CA ALA A 14 5.51 5.30 4.08
C ALA A 14 3.98 5.42 4.18
N VAL A 15 3.26 4.33 4.44
CA VAL A 15 1.81 4.36 4.68
C VAL A 15 1.47 5.24 5.87
N GLU A 16 2.17 5.09 7.00
CA GLU A 16 1.93 5.91 8.19
C GLU A 16 2.15 7.40 7.92
N ARG A 17 3.20 7.75 7.16
CA ARG A 17 3.49 9.14 6.76
C ARG A 17 2.43 9.72 5.81
N VAL A 18 2.01 8.96 4.80
CA VAL A 18 1.07 9.44 3.77
C VAL A 18 -0.37 9.54 4.31
N PHE A 19 -0.81 8.55 5.08
CA PHE A 19 -2.17 8.51 5.61
C PHE A 19 -2.31 9.17 6.98
N GLY A 20 -1.20 9.48 7.65
CA GLY A 20 -1.21 10.15 8.96
C GLY A 20 -1.74 9.27 10.09
N VAL A 21 -1.86 7.96 9.87
CA VAL A 21 -2.37 6.98 10.84
C VAL A 21 -1.50 5.74 10.84
N ARG A 22 -1.31 5.13 12.01
CA ARG A 22 -0.55 3.89 12.13
C ARG A 22 -1.38 2.72 11.58
N PRO A 23 -0.97 2.07 10.49
CA PRO A 23 -1.80 1.05 9.88
C PRO A 23 -1.67 -0.28 10.64
N ARG A 24 -2.67 -1.14 10.50
CA ARG A 24 -2.60 -2.53 10.96
C ARG A 24 -1.76 -3.34 9.96
N LEU A 25 -0.72 -4.02 10.43
CA LEU A 25 0.09 -4.89 9.58
C LEU A 25 -0.65 -6.17 9.22
N LEU A 26 -0.50 -6.58 7.95
CA LEU A 26 -0.93 -7.85 7.40
C LEU A 26 0.26 -8.51 6.67
N ASP A 27 0.17 -9.82 6.41
CA ASP A 27 1.06 -10.59 5.52
C ASP A 27 2.54 -10.16 5.50
N GLY A 28 3.21 -10.27 6.66
CA GLY A 28 4.66 -10.05 6.75
C GLY A 28 5.14 -8.67 6.32
N SER A 29 4.29 -7.64 6.44
CA SER A 29 4.56 -6.24 6.06
C SER A 29 4.46 -5.93 4.56
N ARG A 30 3.94 -6.85 3.74
CA ARG A 30 3.59 -6.55 2.33
C ARG A 30 2.16 -6.11 2.14
N ALA A 31 1.34 -6.21 3.17
CA ALA A 31 0.01 -5.64 3.18
C ALA A 31 -0.21 -4.92 4.50
N VAL A 32 -1.02 -3.88 4.45
CA VAL A 32 -1.45 -3.14 5.62
C VAL A 32 -2.92 -2.78 5.47
N GLN A 33 -3.59 -2.54 6.59
CA GLN A 33 -4.99 -2.14 6.62
C GLN A 33 -5.17 -0.85 7.40
N ILE A 34 -5.93 0.07 6.82
CA ILE A 34 -6.41 1.31 7.43
C ILE A 34 -7.93 1.25 7.33
N ASP A 35 -8.61 1.16 8.46
CA ASP A 35 -10.07 0.98 8.53
C ASP A 35 -10.55 -0.17 7.61
N GLU A 36 -11.38 0.13 6.62
CA GLU A 36 -11.93 -0.82 5.65
C GLU A 36 -11.06 -0.96 4.39
N VAL A 37 -9.88 -0.34 4.33
CA VAL A 37 -9.01 -0.35 3.16
C VAL A 37 -7.76 -1.16 3.44
N LYS A 38 -7.53 -2.19 2.63
CA LYS A 38 -6.26 -2.92 2.54
C LYS A 38 -5.41 -2.32 1.42
N LEU A 39 -4.16 -1.99 1.74
CA LEU A 39 -3.12 -1.64 0.79
C LEU A 39 -2.13 -2.80 0.71
N SER A 40 -1.93 -3.35 -0.49
CA SER A 40 -1.10 -4.55 -0.67
C SER A 40 -0.06 -4.34 -1.76
N LEU A 41 1.20 -4.64 -1.45
CA LEU A 41 2.26 -4.79 -2.43
C LEU A 41 2.15 -6.17 -3.10
N GLN A 42 1.96 -6.18 -4.40
CA GLN A 42 1.85 -7.38 -5.23
C GLN A 42 2.87 -7.37 -6.37
N ALA A 43 2.88 -8.44 -7.17
CA ALA A 43 3.78 -8.59 -8.33
C ALA A 43 5.27 -8.36 -8.01
N GLY A 44 5.73 -8.83 -6.84
CA GLY A 44 7.11 -8.59 -6.38
C GLY A 44 7.38 -7.11 -6.06
N GLU A 45 6.43 -6.44 -5.41
CA GLU A 45 6.49 -5.04 -4.97
C GLU A 45 6.48 -4.02 -6.12
N ARG A 46 5.95 -4.43 -7.28
CA ARG A 46 5.82 -3.59 -8.48
C ARG A 46 4.41 -3.01 -8.63
N GLU A 47 3.47 -3.48 -7.83
CA GLU A 47 2.08 -3.05 -7.85
C GLU A 47 1.62 -2.77 -6.42
N LEU A 48 0.92 -1.65 -6.26
CA LEU A 48 0.16 -1.30 -5.06
C LEU A 48 -1.31 -1.51 -5.38
N CYS A 49 -1.91 -2.52 -4.77
CA CYS A 49 -3.35 -2.76 -4.86
C CYS A 49 -4.07 -2.02 -3.74
N VAL A 50 -5.09 -1.25 -4.10
CA VAL A 50 -6.02 -0.60 -3.19
C VAL A 50 -7.29 -1.44 -3.15
N ILE A 51 -7.60 -2.02 -2.01
CA ILE A 51 -8.65 -3.02 -1.86
C ILE A 51 -9.58 -2.60 -0.73
N ARG A 52 -10.86 -2.44 -1.00
CA ARG A 52 -11.88 -2.26 0.04
C ARG A 52 -12.28 -3.64 0.60
N MET A 53 -12.34 -3.73 1.92
CA MET A 53 -12.65 -4.94 2.67
C MET A 53 -14.10 -4.89 3.15
N HIS A 54 -14.91 -5.84 2.70
CA HIS A 54 -16.28 -6.06 3.20
C HIS A 54 -16.29 -7.32 4.07
N GLY A 55 -15.69 -7.21 5.26
CA GLY A 55 -15.41 -8.38 6.11
C GLY A 55 -14.38 -9.32 5.46
N ALA A 56 -14.83 -10.48 4.99
CA ALA A 56 -13.98 -11.46 4.30
C ALA A 56 -13.91 -11.26 2.77
N LEU A 57 -14.72 -10.36 2.22
CA LEU A 57 -14.76 -10.09 0.78
C LEU A 57 -13.81 -8.94 0.41
N GLU A 58 -13.14 -9.08 -0.73
CA GLU A 58 -12.20 -8.11 -1.27
C GLU A 58 -12.76 -7.46 -2.55
N GLU A 59 -12.79 -6.13 -2.57
CA GLU A 59 -13.15 -5.32 -3.73
C GLU A 59 -11.91 -4.53 -4.19
N TYR A 60 -11.37 -4.88 -5.36
CA TYR A 60 -10.20 -4.18 -5.92
C TYR A 60 -10.64 -2.83 -6.51
N LEU A 61 -10.26 -1.74 -5.85
CA LEU A 61 -10.57 -0.39 -6.29
C LEU A 61 -9.58 0.11 -7.34
N ALA A 62 -8.30 -0.19 -7.16
CA ALA A 62 -7.24 0.18 -8.10
C ALA A 62 -6.01 -0.70 -7.98
N VAL A 63 -5.25 -0.77 -9.08
CA VAL A 63 -3.89 -1.28 -9.10
C VAL A 63 -2.99 -0.17 -9.62
N ILE A 64 -2.03 0.25 -8.81
CA ILE A 64 -1.13 1.38 -9.10
C ILE A 64 0.27 0.83 -9.25
N GLU A 65 0.91 1.13 -10.39
CA GLU A 65 2.29 0.71 -10.63
C GLU A 65 3.26 1.41 -9.67
N VAL A 66 4.14 0.64 -9.04
CA VAL A 66 5.19 1.12 -8.14
C VAL A 66 6.49 1.22 -8.93
N ARG A 67 6.91 2.46 -9.21
CA ARG A 67 8.20 2.76 -9.85
C ARG A 67 9.05 3.64 -8.93
N GLY A 68 10.15 3.09 -8.44
CA GLY A 68 11.04 3.84 -7.55
C GLY A 68 10.46 3.97 -6.14
N ASP A 69 10.14 5.21 -5.75
CA ASP A 69 9.62 5.58 -4.43
C ASP A 69 8.18 5.11 -4.23
N ILE A 70 7.91 4.49 -3.08
CA ILE A 70 6.61 3.94 -2.70
C ILE A 70 5.63 5.02 -2.22
N GLU A 71 6.10 6.20 -1.81
CA GLU A 71 5.21 7.29 -1.38
C GLU A 71 4.36 7.84 -2.53
N VAL A 72 4.90 7.88 -3.75
CA VAL A 72 4.18 8.37 -4.93
C VAL A 72 2.91 7.57 -5.22
N PRO A 73 2.93 6.23 -5.34
CA PRO A 73 1.71 5.44 -5.52
C PRO A 73 0.80 5.48 -4.29
N LEU A 74 1.33 5.65 -3.07
CA LEU A 74 0.52 5.81 -1.85
C LEU A 74 -0.26 7.13 -1.85
N LEU A 75 0.34 8.24 -2.29
CA LEU A 75 -0.35 9.52 -2.43
C LEU A 75 -1.50 9.41 -3.44
N LYS A 76 -1.29 8.73 -4.57
CA LYS A 76 -2.36 8.46 -5.54
C LYS A 76 -3.48 7.59 -4.96
N ALA A 77 -3.12 6.58 -4.16
CA ALA A 77 -4.11 5.77 -3.45
C ALA A 77 -4.93 6.61 -2.47
N LYS A 78 -4.28 7.55 -1.75
CA LYS A 78 -4.96 8.48 -0.86
C LYS A 78 -5.92 9.40 -1.63
N GLU A 79 -5.47 10.01 -2.71
CA GLU A 79 -6.31 10.85 -3.58
C GLU A 79 -7.54 10.10 -4.10
N LEU A 80 -7.38 8.82 -4.48
CA LEU A 80 -8.48 7.95 -4.91
C LEU A 80 -9.51 7.70 -3.80
N LEU A 81 -9.06 7.56 -2.55
CA LEU A 81 -9.92 7.25 -1.41
C LEU A 81 -10.63 8.48 -0.83
N ASP A 82 -10.05 9.66 -1.04
CA ASP A 82 -10.64 10.94 -0.62
C ASP A 82 -11.69 11.48 -1.61
N ALA A 83 -11.76 10.92 -2.83
CA ALA A 83 -12.66 11.34 -3.91
C ALA A 83 -14.06 10.74 -3.80
#